data_AF-A0AAX3BB69-F1
#
_entry.id   AF-A0AAX3BB69-F1
#
_cell.length_a   1.000
_cell.length_b   1.000
_cell.length_c   1.000
_cell.angle_alpha   90.00
_cell.angle_beta   90.00
_cell.angle_gamma   90.00
#
_symmetry.space_group_name_H-M   'P 1'
#
loop_
_entity.id
_entity.type
_entity.pdbx_description
1 polymer ?
#
loop_
_entity_poly.entity_id
_entity_poly.type
_entity_poly.pdbx_seq_one_letter_code
_entity_poly.pdbx_strand_id
1 'polypeptide(L)'
;MRNAAMYAPTMSEVDRRQFEDSYEVWQWNKRVERQYRIDGLKRERESISDEINNELNSNVYGRGYGGMLNSAQRLTELTNRLNSVEEELGILYKEQLMDYRVEGDYYISNVDGIEIRMSKYNFSPQAQKAGMGNTPINLATGGMDPRAVLVLIDNAHAVNVDAVEVSSLWRNWGSHRGGRGIDITSISINGQQYNFNNVNGETQGAFQAALFNLLMEDSRVSQVLDPWHMYGLVSRPEYHVNDWREQDPTTYNNANNYWLHRNHLHFLIN
;
A
#
# COMPACT_ATOMS: atom_id res chain seq x y z
N MET A 1 35.76 -11.97 -42.56
CA MET A 1 34.87 -11.22 -41.65
C MET A 1 35.69 -10.88 -40.41
N ARG A 2 36.02 -9.61 -40.18
CA ARG A 2 36.84 -9.16 -39.04
C ARG A 2 35.93 -8.84 -37.86
N ASN A 3 36.12 -9.55 -36.74
CA ASN A 3 35.49 -9.24 -35.46
C ASN A 3 36.06 -7.93 -34.91
N ALA A 4 35.24 -6.89 -34.86
CA ALA A 4 35.48 -5.70 -34.07
C ALA A 4 34.98 -5.95 -32.65
N ALA A 5 35.82 -6.56 -31.80
CA ALA A 5 35.63 -6.48 -30.36
C ALA A 5 35.96 -5.04 -29.95
N MET A 6 34.92 -4.22 -29.78
CA MET A 6 35.05 -2.88 -29.21
C MET A 6 35.59 -3.02 -27.78
N TYR A 7 36.82 -2.55 -27.56
CA TYR A 7 37.34 -2.29 -26.23
C TYR A 7 36.50 -1.16 -25.62
N ALA A 8 35.61 -1.48 -24.68
CA ALA A 8 35.10 -0.48 -23.77
C ALA A 8 36.26 -0.02 -22.88
N PRO A 9 36.61 1.28 -22.84
CA PRO A 9 37.67 1.75 -21.97
C PRO A 9 37.29 1.45 -20.52
N THR A 10 38.19 0.80 -19.78
CA THR A 10 38.03 0.59 -18.34
C THR A 10 38.23 1.93 -17.65
N MET A 11 37.19 2.44 -17.00
CA MET A 11 37.23 3.65 -16.17
C MET A 11 38.34 3.49 -15.12
N SER A 12 39.16 4.53 -14.92
CA SER A 12 40.17 4.50 -13.87
C SER A 12 39.49 4.42 -12.49
N GLU A 13 40.16 3.86 -11.49
CA GLU A 13 39.57 3.72 -10.14
C GLU A 13 39.26 5.09 -9.50
N VAL A 14 40.01 6.14 -9.88
CA VAL A 14 39.76 7.53 -9.45
C VAL A 14 38.51 8.09 -10.12
N ASP A 15 38.33 7.89 -11.42
CA ASP A 15 37.13 8.31 -12.15
C ASP A 15 35.89 7.55 -11.66
N ARG A 16 36.07 6.28 -11.29
CA ARG A 16 35.02 5.44 -10.71
C ARG A 16 34.55 5.96 -9.36
N ARG A 17 35.46 6.29 -8.44
CA ARG A 17 35.08 6.86 -7.13
C ARG A 17 34.42 8.23 -7.29
N GLN A 18 34.94 9.11 -8.15
CA GLN A 18 34.29 10.41 -8.40
C GLN A 18 32.91 10.26 -9.01
N PHE A 19 32.70 9.28 -9.90
CA PHE A 19 31.39 8.98 -10.46
C PHE A 19 30.44 8.38 -9.42
N GLU A 20 30.90 7.42 -8.61
CA GLU A 20 30.13 6.82 -7.51
C GLU A 20 29.72 7.90 -6.48
N ASP A 21 30.64 8.77 -6.07
CA ASP A 21 30.36 9.91 -5.18
C ASP A 21 29.32 10.87 -5.80
N SER A 22 29.45 11.18 -7.09
CA SER A 22 28.49 12.05 -7.78
C SER A 22 27.10 11.41 -7.93
N TYR A 23 27.04 10.08 -8.09
CA TYR A 23 25.80 9.34 -8.23
C TYR A 23 25.07 9.19 -6.90
N GLU A 24 25.79 8.88 -5.81
CA GLU A 24 25.21 8.81 -4.48
C GLU A 24 24.68 10.16 -4.01
N VAL A 25 25.43 11.24 -4.25
CA VAL A 25 24.98 12.61 -3.97
C VAL A 25 23.75 12.97 -4.80
N TRP A 26 23.71 12.59 -6.08
CA TRP A 26 22.55 12.82 -6.94
C TRP A 26 21.30 12.07 -6.46
N GLN A 27 21.44 10.79 -6.10
CA GLN A 27 20.35 9.99 -5.53
C GLN A 27 19.86 10.56 -4.20
N TRP A 28 20.78 11.01 -3.34
CA TRP A 28 20.44 11.65 -2.08
C TRP A 28 19.64 12.94 -2.31
N ASN A 29 20.09 13.82 -3.21
CA ASN A 29 19.35 15.04 -3.56
C ASN A 29 17.94 14.71 -4.08
N LYS A 30 17.79 13.67 -4.91
CA LYS A 30 16.49 13.23 -5.41
C LYS A 30 15.56 12.76 -4.29
N ARG A 31 16.07 12.01 -3.32
CA ARG A 31 15.31 11.57 -2.15
C ARG A 31 14.88 12.75 -1.27
N VAL A 32 15.75 13.74 -1.07
CA VAL A 32 15.45 14.95 -0.32
C VAL A 32 14.39 15.81 -1.01
N GLU A 33 14.54 16.07 -2.32
CA GLU A 33 13.54 16.78 -3.14
C GLU A 33 12.17 16.09 -3.06
N ARG A 34 12.16 14.76 -3.18
CA ARG A 34 10.94 13.96 -3.06
C ARG A 34 10.29 14.13 -1.68
N GLN A 35 11.06 14.07 -0.60
CA GLN A 35 10.51 14.24 0.75
C GLN A 35 9.91 15.63 0.95
N TYR A 36 10.59 16.69 0.50
CA TYR A 36 10.03 18.05 0.55
C TYR A 36 8.70 18.16 -0.22
N ARG A 37 8.59 17.47 -1.36
CA ARG A 37 7.34 17.41 -2.13
C ARG A 37 6.24 16.67 -1.38
N ILE A 38 6.55 15.50 -0.80
CA ILE A 38 5.61 14.74 0.04
C ILE A 38 5.09 15.61 1.19
N ASP A 39 5.97 16.27 1.93
CA ASP A 39 5.59 17.11 3.07
C ASP A 39 4.72 18.30 2.63
N GLY A 40 5.00 18.86 1.45
CA GLY A 40 4.18 19.92 0.84
C GLY A 40 2.77 19.44 0.50
N LEU A 41 2.66 18.29 -0.17
CA LEU A 41 1.39 17.69 -0.56
C LEU A 41 0.56 17.26 0.66
N LYS A 42 1.19 16.74 1.72
CA LYS A 42 0.51 16.43 2.98
C LYS A 42 -0.16 17.66 3.60
N ARG A 43 0.55 18.78 3.68
CA ARG A 43 -0.01 20.06 4.17
C ARG A 43 -1.13 20.57 3.29
N GLU A 44 -0.99 20.44 1.96
CA GLU A 44 -2.04 20.81 1.03
C GLU A 44 -3.30 19.93 1.19
N ARG A 45 -3.12 18.62 1.35
CA ARG A 45 -4.19 17.65 1.63
C ARG A 45 -4.97 18.02 2.89
N GLU A 46 -4.26 18.32 3.97
CA GLU A 46 -4.85 18.75 5.25
C GLU A 46 -5.63 20.06 5.08
N SER A 47 -5.03 21.08 4.46
CA SER A 47 -5.70 22.36 4.17
C SER A 47 -6.97 22.19 3.34
N ILE A 48 -6.96 21.35 2.30
CA ILE A 48 -8.15 21.11 1.47
C ILE A 48 -9.24 20.39 2.27
N SER A 49 -8.85 19.44 3.12
CA SER A 49 -9.78 18.68 3.97
C SER A 49 -10.48 19.60 4.97
N ASP A 50 -9.74 20.54 5.57
CA ASP A 50 -10.30 21.58 6.43
C ASP A 50 -11.25 22.51 5.68
N GLU A 51 -10.92 22.91 4.45
CA GLU A 51 -11.81 23.70 3.59
C GLU A 51 -13.11 22.95 3.28
N ILE A 52 -13.05 21.65 2.98
CA ILE A 52 -14.24 20.81 2.75
C ILE A 52 -15.12 20.77 4.00
N ASN A 53 -14.53 20.49 5.16
CA ASN A 53 -15.26 20.43 6.43
C ASN A 53 -15.93 21.77 6.77
N ASN A 54 -15.23 22.89 6.55
CA ASN A 54 -15.79 24.22 6.75
C ASN A 54 -16.96 24.51 5.80
N GLU A 55 -16.84 24.12 4.53
CA GLU A 55 -17.91 24.31 3.55
C GLU A 55 -19.15 23.47 3.89
N LEU A 56 -18.97 22.21 4.29
CA LEU A 56 -20.06 21.34 4.76
C LEU A 56 -20.77 21.93 5.99
N ASN A 57 -20.01 22.40 6.98
CA ASN A 57 -20.57 23.01 8.19
C ASN A 57 -21.30 24.33 7.92
N SER A 58 -20.81 25.14 6.97
CA SER A 58 -21.43 26.43 6.63
C SER A 58 -22.80 26.28 5.95
N ASN A 59 -23.05 25.15 5.28
CA ASN A 59 -24.33 24.86 4.65
C ASN A 59 -25.44 24.48 5.64
N VAL A 60 -25.08 23.98 6.83
CA VAL A 60 -26.04 23.61 7.88
C VAL A 60 -26.70 24.85 8.50
N TYR A 61 -26.06 26.02 8.45
CA TYR A 61 -26.49 27.23 9.18
C TYR A 61 -27.09 28.35 8.32
N GLY A 62 -27.69 28.05 7.17
CA GLY A 62 -28.71 28.94 6.58
C GLY A 62 -28.29 29.80 5.39
N ARG A 63 -27.75 29.18 4.33
CA ARG A 63 -27.69 29.83 3.01
C ARG A 63 -29.04 29.66 2.28
N GLY A 64 -29.57 30.75 1.71
CA GLY A 64 -30.67 30.67 0.74
C GLY A 64 -30.28 29.88 -0.51
N TYR A 65 -31.25 29.52 -1.35
CA TYR A 65 -31.07 28.61 -2.51
C TYR A 65 -29.88 28.96 -3.45
N GLY A 66 -29.60 30.26 -3.67
CA GLY A 66 -28.45 30.69 -4.47
C GLY A 66 -27.08 30.48 -3.80
N GLY A 67 -27.03 30.47 -2.47
CA GLY A 67 -25.82 30.14 -1.72
C GLY A 67 -25.51 28.65 -1.70
N MET A 68 -26.53 27.79 -1.78
CA MET A 68 -26.37 26.33 -1.84
C MET A 68 -25.74 25.85 -3.16
N LEU A 69 -26.10 26.46 -4.30
CA LEU A 69 -25.52 26.09 -5.61
C LEU A 69 -24.03 26.40 -5.69
N ASN A 70 -23.61 27.57 -5.18
CA ASN A 70 -22.20 27.95 -5.13
C ASN A 70 -21.39 27.03 -4.20
N SER A 71 -21.99 26.60 -3.09
CA SER A 71 -21.38 25.66 -2.16
C SER A 71 -21.16 24.27 -2.76
N ALA A 72 -22.13 23.73 -3.50
CA ALA A 72 -21.98 22.44 -4.19
C ALA A 72 -20.87 22.47 -5.25
N GLN A 73 -20.75 23.58 -5.99
CA GLN A 73 -19.66 23.78 -6.94
C GLN A 73 -18.30 23.83 -6.25
N ARG A 74 -18.19 24.58 -5.14
CA ARG A 74 -16.94 24.65 -4.37
C ARG A 74 -16.54 23.30 -3.78
N LEU A 75 -17.48 22.54 -3.23
CA LEU A 75 -17.22 21.19 -2.73
C LEU A 75 -16.71 20.26 -3.84
N THR A 76 -17.27 20.37 -5.05
CA THR A 76 -16.80 19.59 -6.21
C THR A 76 -15.38 19.97 -6.59
N GLU A 77 -15.04 21.27 -6.63
CA GLU A 77 -13.68 21.76 -6.89
C GLU A 77 -12.68 21.24 -5.86
N LEU A 78 -13.01 21.38 -4.56
CA LEU A 78 -12.15 20.93 -3.47
C LEU A 78 -11.95 19.41 -3.49
N THR A 79 -13.00 18.63 -3.76
CA THR A 79 -12.91 17.18 -3.90
C THR A 79 -11.98 16.79 -5.05
N ASN A 80 -12.09 17.46 -6.20
CA ASN A 80 -11.20 17.20 -7.33
C ASN A 80 -9.73 17.55 -7.03
N ARG A 81 -9.50 18.66 -6.31
CA ARG A 81 -8.16 19.05 -5.86
C ARG A 81 -7.59 18.02 -4.87
N LEU A 82 -8.40 17.57 -3.91
CA LEU A 82 -8.01 16.53 -2.96
C LEU A 82 -7.58 15.25 -3.69
N ASN A 83 -8.41 14.78 -4.62
CA ASN A 83 -8.10 13.59 -5.43
C ASN A 83 -6.78 13.73 -6.21
N SER A 84 -6.51 14.91 -6.78
CA SER A 84 -5.25 15.18 -7.49
C SER A 84 -4.03 15.14 -6.57
N VAL A 85 -4.15 15.68 -5.35
CA VAL A 85 -3.07 15.66 -4.35
C VAL A 85 -2.82 14.23 -3.87
N GLU A 86 -3.88 13.46 -3.61
CA GLU A 86 -3.78 12.05 -3.23
C GLU A 86 -3.17 11.19 -4.34
N GLU A 87 -3.54 11.41 -5.60
CA GLU A 87 -2.92 10.72 -6.74
C GLU A 87 -1.41 10.98 -6.79
N GLU A 88 -1.00 12.24 -6.63
CA GLU A 88 0.41 12.61 -6.64
C GLU A 88 1.17 12.01 -5.44
N LEU A 89 0.61 12.07 -4.23
CA LEU A 89 1.18 11.41 -3.05
C LEU A 89 1.36 9.91 -3.27
N GLY A 90 0.34 9.24 -3.81
CA GLY A 90 0.40 7.82 -4.14
C GLY A 90 1.55 7.50 -5.11
N ILE A 91 1.75 8.34 -6.13
CA ILE A 91 2.87 8.18 -7.09
C ILE A 91 4.22 8.28 -6.37
N LEU A 92 4.42 9.29 -5.52
CA LEU A 92 5.68 9.47 -4.79
C LEU A 92 5.95 8.33 -3.80
N TYR A 93 4.92 7.81 -3.13
CA TYR A 93 5.04 6.64 -2.26
C TYR A 93 5.36 5.37 -3.04
N LYS A 94 4.74 5.19 -4.21
CA LYS A 94 5.10 4.09 -5.11
C LYS A 94 6.55 4.19 -5.58
N GLU A 95 7.05 5.39 -5.88
CA GLU A 95 8.46 5.59 -6.20
C GLU A 95 9.39 5.24 -5.03
N GLN A 96 9.04 5.62 -3.80
CA GLN A 96 9.77 5.19 -2.60
C GLN A 96 9.74 3.66 -2.47
N LEU A 97 8.59 3.02 -2.65
CA LEU A 97 8.44 1.56 -2.61
C LEU A 97 9.35 0.86 -3.64
N MET A 98 9.50 1.45 -4.83
CA MET A 98 10.38 0.95 -5.89
C MET A 98 11.87 1.16 -5.61
N ASP A 99 12.22 2.10 -4.73
CA ASP A 99 13.58 2.36 -4.24
C ASP A 99 13.96 1.42 -3.07
N TYR A 100 13.69 0.13 -3.25
CA TYR A 100 13.97 -0.89 -2.24
C TYR A 100 15.45 -1.32 -2.26
N ARG A 101 15.95 -1.68 -1.07
CA ARG A 101 17.23 -2.38 -0.87
C ARG A 101 16.99 -3.87 -0.62
N VAL A 102 18.04 -4.68 -0.76
CA VAL A 102 17.98 -6.11 -0.47
C VAL A 102 18.70 -6.37 0.84
N GLU A 103 17.99 -6.92 1.84
CA GLU A 103 18.55 -7.30 3.13
C GLU A 103 18.11 -8.71 3.51
N GLY A 104 19.06 -9.63 3.62
CA GLY A 104 18.78 -11.04 3.88
C GLY A 104 17.77 -11.60 2.86
N ASP A 105 16.65 -12.10 3.37
CA ASP A 105 15.56 -12.69 2.56
C ASP A 105 14.46 -11.70 2.17
N TYR A 106 14.71 -10.39 2.30
CA TYR A 106 13.73 -9.36 2.04
C TYR A 106 14.18 -8.34 0.99
N TYR A 107 13.21 -7.81 0.26
CA TYR A 107 13.27 -6.48 -0.33
C TYR A 107 12.68 -5.50 0.68
N ILE A 108 13.39 -4.42 1.00
CA ILE A 108 12.99 -3.48 2.03
C ILE A 108 12.99 -2.07 1.45
N SER A 109 11.88 -1.35 1.60
CA SER A 109 11.79 0.08 1.28
C SER A 109 11.37 0.86 2.52
N ASN A 110 11.73 2.14 2.59
CA ASN A 110 11.14 3.08 3.54
C ASN A 110 10.21 4.02 2.75
N VAL A 111 8.92 3.95 3.04
CA VAL A 111 7.90 4.78 2.41
C VAL A 111 7.35 5.68 3.49
N ASP A 112 7.69 6.97 3.39
CA ASP A 112 7.21 8.00 4.32
C ASP A 112 7.46 7.70 5.81
N GLY A 113 8.60 7.06 6.12
CA GLY A 113 8.95 6.67 7.49
C GLY A 113 8.55 5.25 7.86
N ILE A 114 7.67 4.59 7.09
CA ILE A 114 7.26 3.19 7.31
C ILE A 114 8.19 2.23 6.57
N GLU A 115 8.78 1.26 7.26
CA GLU A 115 9.53 0.18 6.61
C GLU A 115 8.58 -0.85 5.97
N ILE A 116 8.59 -0.97 4.65
CA ILE A 116 7.84 -2.00 3.92
C ILE A 116 8.78 -3.17 3.60
N ARG A 117 8.46 -4.34 4.15
CA ARG A 117 9.23 -5.58 4.00
C ARG A 117 8.51 -6.53 3.06
N MET A 118 9.21 -7.00 2.03
CA MET A 118 8.68 -7.86 0.98
C MET A 118 9.54 -9.11 0.87
N SER A 119 9.07 -10.23 1.39
CA SER A 119 9.84 -11.48 1.41
C SER A 119 10.17 -11.96 -0.02
N LYS A 120 11.43 -12.30 -0.28
CA LYS A 120 11.87 -12.89 -1.55
C LYS A 120 11.11 -14.16 -1.88
N TYR A 121 10.67 -14.93 -0.87
CA TYR A 121 9.85 -16.11 -1.09
C TYR A 121 8.55 -15.75 -1.82
N ASN A 122 7.87 -14.72 -1.34
CA ASN A 122 6.64 -14.22 -1.94
C ASN A 122 6.91 -13.56 -3.29
N PHE A 123 7.98 -12.79 -3.45
CA PHE A 123 8.23 -12.01 -4.68
C PHE A 123 9.30 -12.59 -5.61
N SER A 124 9.52 -13.91 -5.58
CA SER A 124 10.47 -14.59 -6.48
C SER A 124 9.86 -14.92 -7.84
N PRO A 125 10.64 -14.98 -8.92
CA PRO A 125 10.20 -15.57 -10.19
C PRO A 125 9.68 -17.01 -10.07
N GLN A 126 10.17 -17.76 -9.09
CA GLN A 126 9.73 -19.12 -8.78
C GLN A 126 8.34 -19.15 -8.12
N ALA A 127 7.93 -18.10 -7.41
CA ALA A 127 6.61 -18.00 -6.78
C ALA A 127 5.46 -18.06 -7.81
N GLN A 128 5.69 -17.60 -9.05
CA GLN A 128 4.72 -17.76 -10.15
C GLN A 128 4.44 -19.24 -10.50
N LYS A 129 5.42 -20.13 -10.33
CA LYS A 129 5.30 -21.55 -10.73
C LYS A 129 4.62 -22.43 -9.68
N ALA A 130 4.55 -21.99 -8.43
CA ALA A 130 4.03 -22.79 -7.32
C ALA A 130 2.51 -22.64 -7.07
N GLY A 131 1.76 -22.04 -8.00
CA GLY A 131 0.33 -21.77 -7.80
C GLY A 131 0.04 -20.71 -6.74
N MET A 132 1.06 -20.04 -6.20
CA MET A 132 0.93 -18.99 -5.18
C MET A 132 0.52 -17.63 -5.76
N GLY A 133 0.42 -17.52 -7.09
CA GLY A 133 -0.04 -16.30 -7.77
C GLY A 133 0.87 -15.09 -7.64
N ASN A 134 1.93 -15.15 -6.83
CA ASN A 134 2.75 -14.00 -6.55
C ASN A 134 3.65 -13.63 -7.74
N THR A 135 3.88 -12.34 -7.85
CA THR A 135 4.58 -11.71 -8.98
C THR A 135 6.00 -11.33 -8.55
N PRO A 136 7.02 -11.45 -9.44
CA PRO A 136 8.35 -10.89 -9.17
C PRO A 136 8.30 -9.44 -8.72
N ILE A 137 9.15 -9.05 -7.77
CA ILE A 137 9.08 -7.74 -7.11
C ILE A 137 8.93 -6.55 -8.08
N ASN A 138 9.73 -6.49 -9.16
CA ASN A 138 9.68 -5.38 -10.12
C ASN A 138 8.36 -5.29 -10.89
N LEU A 139 7.74 -6.44 -11.17
CA LEU A 139 6.43 -6.50 -11.81
C LEU A 139 5.33 -6.20 -10.78
N ALA A 140 5.49 -6.66 -9.54
CA ALA A 140 4.55 -6.41 -8.46
C ALA A 140 4.44 -4.92 -8.12
N THR A 141 5.58 -4.25 -7.89
CA THR A 141 5.63 -2.82 -7.62
C THR A 141 5.28 -2.00 -8.86
N GLY A 142 5.75 -2.41 -10.05
CA GLY A 142 5.42 -1.72 -11.31
C GLY A 142 3.93 -1.72 -11.64
N GLY A 143 3.24 -2.84 -11.41
CA GLY A 143 1.81 -3.02 -11.68
C GLY A 143 0.87 -2.44 -10.62
N MET A 144 1.40 -1.99 -9.47
CA MET A 144 0.61 -1.50 -8.35
C MET A 144 -0.09 -0.17 -8.67
N ASP A 145 -1.34 -0.02 -8.22
CA ASP A 145 -2.05 1.26 -8.23
C ASP A 145 -1.42 2.14 -7.13
N PRO A 146 -0.90 3.34 -7.47
CA PRO A 146 -0.26 4.21 -6.48
C PRO A 146 -1.15 4.55 -5.29
N ARG A 147 -2.47 4.63 -5.49
CA ARG A 147 -3.45 4.94 -4.44
C ARG A 147 -3.52 3.84 -3.38
N ALA A 148 -3.21 2.59 -3.74
CA ALA A 148 -3.20 1.49 -2.77
C ALA A 148 -2.03 1.63 -1.77
N VAL A 149 -0.87 2.15 -2.23
CA VAL A 149 0.24 2.47 -1.33
C VAL A 149 -0.15 3.61 -0.39
N LEU A 150 -0.78 4.66 -0.92
CA LEU A 150 -1.27 5.77 -0.10
C LEU A 150 -2.19 5.31 1.03
N VAL A 151 -3.20 4.48 0.71
CA VAL A 151 -4.11 3.91 1.70
C VAL A 151 -3.34 3.11 2.75
N LEU A 152 -2.40 2.26 2.36
CA LEU A 152 -1.57 1.51 3.31
C LEU A 152 -0.83 2.44 4.27
N ILE A 153 -0.15 3.47 3.74
CA ILE A 153 0.71 4.36 4.52
C ILE A 153 -0.10 5.25 5.46
N ASP A 154 -1.22 5.83 4.99
CA ASP A 154 -2.12 6.63 5.84
C ASP A 154 -2.64 5.81 7.03
N ASN A 155 -3.13 4.59 6.75
CA ASN A 155 -3.66 3.72 7.79
C ASN A 155 -2.55 3.21 8.73
N ALA A 156 -1.36 2.90 8.22
CA ALA A 156 -0.20 2.52 9.04
C ALA A 156 0.23 3.64 9.99
N HIS A 157 0.28 4.90 9.53
CA HIS A 157 0.58 6.05 10.40
C HIS A 157 -0.48 6.24 11.47
N ALA A 158 -1.77 6.10 11.14
CA ALA A 158 -2.85 6.28 12.09
C ALA A 158 -2.80 5.29 13.28
N VAL A 159 -2.18 4.12 13.12
CA VAL A 159 -1.93 3.15 14.20
C VAL A 159 -0.47 3.11 14.70
N ASN A 160 0.36 4.09 14.31
CA ASN A 160 1.77 4.18 14.70
C ASN A 160 2.58 2.92 14.37
N VAL A 161 2.34 2.34 13.19
CA VAL A 161 3.14 1.24 12.67
C VAL A 161 4.52 1.75 12.26
N ASP A 162 5.58 1.01 12.62
CA ASP A 162 6.95 1.29 12.16
C ASP A 162 7.28 0.51 10.89
N ALA A 163 6.75 -0.70 10.77
CA ALA A 163 7.01 -1.57 9.62
C ALA A 163 5.81 -2.45 9.27
N VAL A 164 5.66 -2.74 7.97
CA VAL A 164 4.64 -3.65 7.43
C VAL A 164 5.35 -4.73 6.62
N GLU A 165 5.03 -6.01 6.88
CA GLU A 165 5.41 -7.09 5.98
C GLU A 165 4.24 -7.42 5.04
N VAL A 166 4.51 -7.37 3.74
CA VAL A 166 3.52 -7.67 2.70
C VAL A 166 3.85 -8.97 1.98
N SER A 167 2.82 -9.75 1.65
CA SER A 167 2.94 -10.97 0.85
C SER A 167 2.46 -10.81 -0.59
N SER A 168 1.74 -9.73 -0.91
CA SER A 168 1.29 -9.46 -2.27
C SER A 168 0.93 -8.00 -2.50
N LEU A 169 1.24 -7.50 -3.70
CA LEU A 169 0.96 -6.13 -4.14
C LEU A 169 0.19 -6.09 -5.47
N TRP A 170 0.53 -6.98 -6.41
CA TRP A 170 -0.12 -7.06 -7.72
C TRP A 170 0.00 -8.48 -8.28
N ARG A 171 -1.03 -8.91 -9.00
CA ARG A 171 -1.07 -10.16 -9.78
C ARG A 171 -1.81 -9.91 -11.10
N ASN A 172 -1.52 -10.71 -12.12
CA ASN A 172 -2.24 -10.64 -13.41
C ASN A 172 -3.63 -11.32 -13.38
N TRP A 173 -4.05 -11.86 -12.24
CA TRP A 173 -5.35 -12.48 -11.99
C TRP A 173 -5.81 -12.24 -10.54
N GLY A 174 -7.07 -12.55 -10.22
CA GLY A 174 -7.62 -12.45 -8.86
C GLY A 174 -7.96 -11.02 -8.40
N SER A 175 -8.16 -10.84 -7.10
CA SER A 175 -8.51 -9.56 -6.46
C SER A 175 -7.41 -8.50 -6.57
N HIS A 176 -6.15 -8.92 -6.70
CA HIS A 176 -5.01 -8.02 -6.90
C HIS A 176 -4.85 -7.56 -8.36
N ARG A 177 -5.73 -8.01 -9.26
CA ARG A 177 -5.71 -7.59 -10.66
C ARG A 177 -5.95 -6.09 -10.75
N GLY A 178 -5.04 -5.39 -11.42
CA GLY A 178 -5.06 -3.92 -11.50
C GLY A 178 -4.31 -3.21 -10.37
N GLY A 179 -3.69 -3.94 -9.44
CA GLY A 179 -2.76 -3.36 -8.46
C GLY A 179 -3.41 -2.66 -7.28
N ARG A 180 -4.70 -2.91 -7.08
CA ARG A 180 -5.54 -2.25 -6.08
C ARG A 180 -5.57 -2.98 -4.73
N GLY A 181 -5.06 -4.21 -4.68
CA GLY A 181 -5.12 -5.06 -3.49
C GLY A 181 -3.75 -5.30 -2.87
N ILE A 182 -3.68 -5.31 -1.55
CA ILE A 182 -2.45 -5.63 -0.78
C ILE A 182 -2.76 -6.71 0.24
N ASP A 183 -1.84 -7.68 0.35
CA ASP A 183 -1.84 -8.67 1.45
C ASP A 183 -0.72 -8.34 2.44
N ILE A 184 -1.08 -8.20 3.72
CA ILE A 184 -0.21 -7.88 4.85
C ILE A 184 -0.12 -9.10 5.77
N THR A 185 1.09 -9.62 5.99
CA THR A 185 1.31 -10.77 6.88
C THR A 185 1.59 -10.35 8.32
N SER A 186 2.20 -9.17 8.52
CA SER A 186 2.47 -8.66 9.86
C SER A 186 2.69 -7.14 9.86
N ILE A 187 2.54 -6.55 11.04
CA ILE A 187 2.96 -5.17 11.34
C ILE A 187 3.94 -5.18 12.50
N SER A 188 4.81 -4.17 12.58
CA SER A 188 5.70 -3.95 13.72
C SER A 188 5.46 -2.59 14.35
N ILE A 189 5.40 -2.55 15.68
CA ILE A 189 5.22 -1.34 16.49
C ILE A 189 6.20 -1.41 17.66
N ASN A 190 7.00 -0.36 17.85
CA ASN A 190 8.08 -0.28 18.84
C ASN A 190 9.00 -1.51 18.79
N GLY A 191 9.33 -1.98 17.58
CA GLY A 191 10.17 -3.16 17.36
C GLY A 191 9.51 -4.51 17.69
N GLN A 192 8.25 -4.54 18.09
CA GLN A 192 7.49 -5.78 18.31
C GLN A 192 6.63 -6.12 17.09
N GLN A 193 6.70 -7.37 16.63
CA GLN A 193 5.96 -7.85 15.46
C GLN A 193 4.63 -8.50 15.86
N TYR A 194 3.57 -8.18 15.12
CA TYR A 194 2.21 -8.69 15.27
C TYR A 194 1.76 -9.34 13.96
N ASN A 195 1.56 -10.66 13.99
CA ASN A 195 1.25 -11.45 12.79
C ASN A 195 -0.25 -11.55 12.56
N PHE A 196 -0.71 -11.35 11.32
CA PHE A 196 -2.06 -11.68 10.91
C PHE A 196 -2.14 -13.19 10.64
N ASN A 197 -2.31 -13.97 11.69
CA ASN A 197 -2.37 -15.43 11.58
C ASN A 197 -3.37 -15.95 12.60
N ASN A 198 -4.26 -16.84 12.17
CA ASN A 198 -5.18 -17.59 13.03
C ASN A 198 -5.09 -19.08 12.71
N VAL A 199 -3.95 -19.68 12.33
CA VAL A 199 -3.84 -21.11 11.98
C VAL A 199 -3.96 -22.06 13.17
N ASN A 200 -3.54 -21.66 14.37
CA ASN A 200 -3.56 -22.48 15.60
C ASN A 200 -4.52 -21.98 16.69
N GLY A 201 -5.31 -20.95 16.41
CA GLY A 201 -6.37 -20.43 17.27
C GLY A 201 -5.95 -19.14 17.93
N GLU A 202 -4.99 -18.46 17.31
CA GLU A 202 -4.45 -17.20 17.76
C GLU A 202 -5.56 -16.14 17.82
N THR A 203 -5.55 -15.38 18.90
CA THR A 203 -6.49 -14.27 19.11
C THR A 203 -6.01 -13.02 18.37
N GLN A 204 -6.94 -12.26 17.79
CA GLN A 204 -6.62 -10.94 17.25
C GLN A 204 -6.19 -10.02 18.41
N GLY A 205 -5.01 -9.39 18.28
CA GLY A 205 -4.55 -8.37 19.19
C GLY A 205 -5.09 -6.99 18.83
N ALA A 206 -4.97 -6.04 19.76
CA ALA A 206 -5.52 -4.69 19.63
C ALA A 206 -4.99 -3.93 18.40
N PHE A 207 -3.71 -4.09 18.06
CA PHE A 207 -3.11 -3.41 16.90
C PHE A 207 -3.58 -3.97 15.56
N GLN A 208 -3.76 -5.29 15.44
CA GLN A 208 -4.35 -5.89 14.25
C GLN A 208 -5.80 -5.44 14.08
N ALA A 209 -6.57 -5.43 15.16
CA ALA A 209 -7.95 -4.96 15.17
C ALA A 209 -8.05 -3.48 14.77
N ALA A 210 -7.16 -2.63 15.29
CA ALA A 210 -7.15 -1.21 14.97
C ALA A 210 -6.87 -0.96 13.48
N LEU A 211 -5.87 -1.64 12.90
CA LEU A 211 -5.59 -1.51 11.46
C LEU A 211 -6.75 -2.02 10.59
N PHE A 212 -7.36 -3.16 10.96
CA PHE A 212 -8.54 -3.68 10.28
C PHE A 212 -9.69 -2.66 10.27
N ASN A 213 -10.01 -2.08 11.43
CA ASN A 213 -11.12 -1.15 11.57
C ASN A 213 -10.89 0.14 10.78
N LEU A 214 -9.68 0.70 10.81
CA LEU A 214 -9.35 1.89 10.03
C LEU A 214 -9.47 1.64 8.52
N LEU A 215 -8.98 0.50 8.03
CA LEU A 215 -9.14 0.13 6.62
C LEU A 215 -10.61 -0.07 6.25
N MET A 216 -11.44 -0.60 7.15
CA MET A 216 -12.87 -0.78 6.93
C MET A 216 -13.61 0.57 6.87
N GLU A 217 -13.18 1.53 7.68
CA GLU A 217 -13.75 2.89 7.76
C GLU A 217 -13.23 3.82 6.64
N ASP A 218 -12.11 3.48 6.00
CA ASP A 218 -11.53 4.23 4.90
C ASP A 218 -12.41 4.13 3.64
N SER A 219 -13.04 5.26 3.26
CA SER A 219 -13.92 5.33 2.08
C SER A 219 -13.25 4.97 0.75
N ARG A 220 -11.91 4.97 0.69
CA ARG A 220 -11.15 4.54 -0.49
C ARG A 220 -11.06 3.02 -0.59
N VAL A 221 -11.38 2.30 0.48
CA VAL A 221 -11.32 0.84 0.59
C VAL A 221 -12.71 0.24 0.32
N SER A 222 -12.72 -0.76 -0.55
CA SER A 222 -13.90 -1.50 -0.98
C SER A 222 -14.08 -2.84 -0.26
N GLN A 223 -13.00 -3.38 0.30
CA GLN A 223 -12.97 -4.71 0.91
C GLN A 223 -11.80 -4.82 1.87
N VAL A 224 -12.02 -5.49 3.01
CA VAL A 224 -11.01 -5.83 4.01
C VAL A 224 -11.28 -7.24 4.52
N LEU A 225 -10.31 -8.15 4.41
CA LEU A 225 -10.47 -9.56 4.79
C LEU A 225 -9.26 -9.97 5.63
N ASP A 226 -9.47 -10.46 6.84
CA ASP A 226 -8.37 -10.88 7.72
C ASP A 226 -8.64 -12.29 8.30
N PRO A 227 -7.75 -12.82 9.15
CA PRO A 227 -7.90 -14.16 9.71
C PRO A 227 -9.12 -14.35 10.62
N TRP A 228 -9.80 -13.27 11.01
CA TRP A 228 -10.88 -13.25 12.00
C TRP A 228 -12.17 -12.63 11.45
N HIS A 229 -12.10 -11.79 10.40
CA HIS A 229 -13.18 -10.95 9.94
C HIS A 229 -13.17 -10.75 8.41
N MET A 230 -14.31 -10.36 7.87
CA MET A 230 -14.50 -10.03 6.46
C MET A 230 -15.43 -8.84 6.29
N TYR A 231 -15.11 -7.99 5.33
CA TYR A 231 -15.91 -6.84 4.92
C TYR A 231 -15.81 -6.63 3.41
N GLY A 232 -16.92 -6.24 2.76
CA GLY A 232 -16.92 -5.82 1.36
C GLY A 232 -16.74 -6.94 0.34
N LEU A 233 -17.17 -8.17 0.64
CA LEU A 233 -17.22 -9.24 -0.36
C LEU A 233 -18.37 -8.97 -1.33
N VAL A 234 -18.17 -9.18 -2.64
CA VAL A 234 -19.23 -8.97 -3.65
C VAL A 234 -20.49 -9.79 -3.34
N SER A 235 -20.31 -10.98 -2.74
CA SER A 235 -21.42 -11.84 -2.29
C SER A 235 -21.99 -11.47 -0.92
N ARG A 236 -21.28 -10.64 -0.14
CA ARG A 236 -21.57 -10.25 1.24
C ARG A 236 -20.93 -8.88 1.55
N PRO A 237 -21.61 -7.76 1.23
CA PRO A 237 -21.02 -6.43 1.37
C PRO A 237 -20.90 -5.97 2.85
N GLU A 238 -21.48 -6.72 3.78
CA GLU A 238 -21.50 -6.41 5.19
C GLU A 238 -20.29 -7.03 5.94
N TYR A 239 -20.12 -6.62 7.19
CA TYR A 239 -19.14 -7.19 8.09
C TYR A 239 -19.58 -8.58 8.60
N HIS A 240 -18.66 -9.54 8.60
CA HIS A 240 -18.88 -10.89 9.12
C HIS A 240 -17.63 -11.46 9.80
N VAL A 241 -17.82 -12.42 10.72
CA VAL A 241 -16.72 -13.21 11.29
C VAL A 241 -16.20 -14.18 10.22
N ASN A 242 -14.87 -14.33 10.15
CA ASN A 242 -14.22 -15.35 9.33
C ASN A 242 -14.24 -16.70 10.07
N ASP A 243 -15.31 -17.46 9.85
CA ASP A 243 -15.60 -18.75 10.47
C ASP A 243 -14.86 -19.93 9.79
N TRP A 244 -13.76 -19.68 9.09
CA TRP A 244 -13.10 -20.71 8.28
C TRP A 244 -12.78 -22.00 9.04
N ARG A 245 -12.53 -21.92 10.35
CA ARG A 245 -12.26 -23.07 11.23
C ARG A 245 -13.46 -23.99 11.44
N GLU A 246 -14.66 -23.44 11.32
CA GLU A 246 -15.93 -24.14 11.52
C GLU A 246 -16.42 -24.76 10.20
N GLN A 247 -15.83 -24.37 9.07
CA GLN A 247 -16.15 -24.91 7.75
C GLN A 247 -15.47 -26.27 7.53
N ASP A 248 -16.19 -27.19 6.88
CA ASP A 248 -15.70 -28.55 6.60
C ASP A 248 -14.48 -28.51 5.64
N PRO A 249 -13.33 -29.07 6.04
CA PRO A 249 -12.15 -29.03 5.20
C PRO A 249 -12.25 -29.77 3.87
N THR A 250 -13.20 -30.69 3.75
CA THR A 250 -13.42 -31.47 2.54
C THR A 250 -14.26 -30.73 1.49
N THR A 251 -14.92 -29.63 1.86
CA THR A 251 -15.52 -28.68 0.91
C THR A 251 -14.54 -27.61 0.42
N TYR A 252 -13.26 -27.67 0.85
CA TYR A 252 -12.22 -26.79 0.32
C TYR A 252 -11.80 -27.19 -1.09
N ASN A 253 -12.48 -26.61 -2.06
CA ASN A 253 -11.80 -26.19 -3.27
C ASN A 253 -10.81 -25.08 -2.81
N ASN A 254 -9.58 -25.05 -3.32
CA ASN A 254 -8.55 -24.02 -3.02
C ASN A 254 -8.97 -22.54 -3.28
N ALA A 255 -10.25 -22.28 -3.54
CA ALA A 255 -10.84 -21.01 -3.93
C ALA A 255 -11.87 -20.46 -2.92
N ASN A 256 -12.06 -21.06 -1.73
CA ASN A 256 -12.97 -20.46 -0.75
C ASN A 256 -12.28 -19.28 -0.04
N ASN A 257 -12.84 -18.07 -0.18
CA ASN A 257 -12.25 -16.83 0.33
C ASN A 257 -11.94 -16.89 1.84
N TYR A 258 -12.75 -17.61 2.62
CA TYR A 258 -12.56 -17.81 4.06
C TYR A 258 -11.20 -18.39 4.43
N TRP A 259 -10.83 -19.49 3.78
CA TRP A 259 -9.57 -20.16 4.08
C TRP A 259 -8.35 -19.35 3.64
N LEU A 260 -8.45 -18.62 2.52
CA LEU A 260 -7.31 -17.90 1.93
C LEU A 260 -6.76 -16.81 2.86
N HIS A 261 -7.61 -16.14 3.63
CA HIS A 261 -7.23 -15.02 4.50
C HIS A 261 -6.82 -15.41 5.92
N ARG A 262 -6.65 -16.70 6.22
CA ARG A 262 -6.24 -17.16 7.57
C ARG A 262 -4.82 -16.74 8.02
N ASN A 263 -4.00 -16.22 7.10
CA ASN A 263 -2.58 -15.91 7.28
C ASN A 263 -2.19 -14.47 6.88
N HIS A 264 -3.16 -13.62 6.57
CA HIS A 264 -2.88 -12.23 6.20
C HIS A 264 -4.14 -11.37 6.31
N LEU A 265 -3.92 -10.07 6.45
CA LEU A 265 -4.90 -9.03 6.19
C LEU A 265 -4.84 -8.63 4.72
N HIS A 266 -5.94 -8.76 4.00
CA HIS A 266 -6.15 -8.29 2.64
C HIS A 266 -6.97 -7.00 2.67
N PHE A 267 -6.62 -6.03 1.83
CA PHE A 267 -7.55 -4.95 1.50
C PHE A 267 -7.51 -4.62 0.01
N LEU A 268 -8.60 -4.05 -0.50
CA LEU A 268 -8.77 -3.65 -1.91
C LEU A 268 -9.36 -2.24 -2.00
N ILE A 269 -8.74 -1.35 -2.77
CA ILE A 269 -9.25 0.03 -2.98
C ILE A 269 -10.28 0.14 -4.12
N ASN A 270 -11.02 1.26 -4.19
CA ASN A 270 -12.04 1.64 -5.18
C ASN A 270 -11.53 2.15 -6.55
#